data_AF-A0A518GYY6-F1
#
_entry.id   AF-A0A518GYY6-F1
#
_cell.length_a   1.000
_cell.length_b   1.000
_cell.length_c   1.000
_cell.angle_alpha   90.00
_cell.angle_beta   90.00
_cell.angle_gamma   90.00
#
_symmetry.space_group_name_H-M   'P 1'
#
loop_
_entity.id
_entity.type
_entity.pdbx_description
1 polymer ?
#
loop_
_entity_poly.entity_id
_entity_poly.type
_entity_poly.pdbx_seq_one_letter_code
_entity_poly.pdbx_strand_id
1 'polypeptide(L)'
;MSRTRTAADVLERDFLEIRSRILDLAAALDRLDRAADRPGVEADPRLGRIRDALELLRKTDATRAAAVQLHFSDPYEEGWRSKLPVASRLD
;
A
#
# COMPACT_ATOMS: atom_id res chain seq x y z
N MET A 1 25.23 -20.58 -4.55
CA MET A 1 25.04 -19.31 -5.29
C MET A 1 23.57 -19.19 -5.64
N SER A 2 22.88 -18.12 -5.24
CA SER A 2 21.49 -17.89 -5.66
C SER A 2 21.49 -17.43 -7.11
N ARG A 3 20.80 -18.15 -7.99
CA ARG A 3 20.66 -17.78 -9.40
C ARG A 3 19.73 -16.55 -9.46
N THR A 4 20.21 -15.42 -9.97
CA THR A 4 19.35 -14.27 -10.27
C THR A 4 18.29 -14.71 -11.28
N ARG A 5 17.00 -14.54 -10.94
CA ARG A 5 15.88 -14.83 -11.85
C ARG A 5 15.88 -13.83 -13.00
N THR A 6 15.55 -14.29 -14.20
CA THR A 6 15.29 -13.38 -15.33
C THR A 6 13.96 -12.66 -15.14
N ALA A 7 13.72 -11.59 -15.89
CA ALA A 7 12.42 -10.92 -15.88
C ALA A 7 11.26 -11.86 -16.29
N ALA A 8 11.51 -12.76 -17.25
CA ALA A 8 10.54 -13.75 -17.67
C ALA A 8 10.20 -14.76 -16.55
N ASP A 9 11.21 -15.23 -15.82
CA ASP A 9 10.99 -16.14 -14.68
C ASP A 9 10.16 -15.48 -13.56
N VAL A 10 10.39 -14.18 -13.31
CA VAL A 10 9.62 -13.42 -12.32
C VAL A 10 8.18 -13.23 -12.80
N LEU A 11 8.00 -12.83 -14.06
CA LEU A 11 6.67 -12.62 -14.64
C LEU A 11 5.85 -13.91 -14.61
N GLU A 12 6.40 -15.02 -15.09
CA GLU A 12 5.72 -16.32 -15.11
C GLU A 12 5.27 -16.74 -13.70
N ARG A 13 6.17 -16.60 -12.73
CA ARG A 13 5.89 -16.96 -11.33
C ARG A 13 4.81 -16.06 -10.71
N ASP A 14 4.85 -14.74 -10.95
CA ASP A 14 4.04 -13.77 -10.21
C ASP A 14 2.75 -13.35 -10.93
N PHE A 15 2.60 -13.68 -12.23
CA PHE A 15 1.50 -13.17 -13.06
C PHE A 15 0.11 -13.42 -12.45
N LEU A 16 -0.16 -14.66 -12.01
CA LEU A 16 -1.46 -15.02 -11.44
C LEU A 16 -1.72 -14.32 -10.10
N GLU A 17 -0.68 -14.14 -9.29
CA GLU A 17 -0.78 -13.44 -8.01
C GLU A 17 -1.02 -11.94 -8.21
N ILE A 18 -0.27 -11.30 -9.12
CA ILE A 18 -0.47 -9.90 -9.52
C ILE A 18 -1.91 -9.70 -10.01
N ARG A 19 -2.39 -10.58 -10.89
CA ARG A 19 -3.75 -10.52 -11.41
C ARG A 19 -4.80 -10.63 -10.29
N SER A 20 -4.63 -11.57 -9.37
CA SER A 20 -5.56 -11.73 -8.23
C SER A 20 -5.62 -10.45 -7.39
N ARG A 21 -4.46 -9.90 -7.02
CA ARG A 21 -4.36 -8.68 -6.21
C ARG A 21 -5.03 -7.49 -6.89
N ILE A 22 -4.88 -7.36 -8.21
CA ILE A 22 -5.56 -6.30 -8.99
C ILE A 22 -7.08 -6.47 -8.93
N LEU A 23 -7.59 -7.69 -9.12
CA LEU A 23 -9.02 -7.97 -9.07
C LEU A 23 -9.61 -7.73 -7.68
N ASP A 24 -8.91 -8.16 -6.62
CA ASP A 24 -9.34 -7.95 -5.24
C ASP A 24 -9.43 -6.46 -4.90
N LEU A 25 -8.44 -5.67 -5.35
CA LEU A 25 -8.42 -4.23 -5.17
C LEU A 25 -9.54 -3.55 -5.95
N ALA A 26 -9.73 -3.91 -7.22
CA ALA A 26 -10.83 -3.38 -8.04
C ALA A 26 -12.19 -3.68 -7.40
N ALA A 27 -12.43 -4.91 -6.97
CA ALA A 27 -13.67 -5.30 -6.31
C ALA A 27 -13.91 -4.54 -4.98
N ALA A 28 -12.85 -4.21 -4.24
CA ALA A 28 -12.96 -3.39 -3.03
C ALA A 28 -13.38 -1.94 -3.36
N LEU A 29 -12.79 -1.35 -4.40
CA LEU A 29 -13.16 -0.02 -4.88
C LEU A 29 -14.59 0.00 -5.43
N ASP A 30 -15.00 -1.02 -6.18
CA ASP A 30 -16.38 -1.15 -6.68
C ASP A 30 -17.40 -1.25 -5.53
N ARG A 31 -17.05 -1.90 -4.42
CA ARG A 31 -17.93 -1.96 -3.23
C ARG A 31 -18.02 -0.62 -2.54
N LEU A 32 -16.90 0.11 -2.45
CA LEU A 32 -16.88 1.48 -1.93
C LEU A 32 -17.80 2.37 -2.78
N ASP A 33 -17.62 2.38 -4.10
CA ASP A 33 -18.38 3.24 -5.00
C ASP A 33 -19.88 2.90 -5.07
N ARG A 34 -20.26 1.66 -4.74
CA ARG A 34 -21.66 1.21 -4.64
C ARG A 34 -22.31 1.46 -3.27
N ALA A 35 -21.55 1.87 -2.27
CA ALA A 35 -22.11 2.14 -0.94
C ALA A 35 -23.08 3.34 -0.99
N ALA A 36 -24.20 3.24 -0.28
CA ALA A 36 -25.26 4.27 -0.31
C ALA A 36 -24.77 5.64 0.22
N ASP A 37 -23.81 5.63 1.14
CA ASP A 37 -23.17 6.78 1.76
C ASP A 37 -21.85 7.16 1.10
N ARG A 38 -21.56 6.67 -0.11
CA ARG A 38 -20.33 6.97 -0.87
C ARG A 38 -19.99 8.47 -0.94
N PRO A 39 -20.93 9.41 -1.14
CA PRO A 39 -20.62 10.84 -1.10
C PRO A 39 -20.04 11.31 0.24
N GLY A 40 -20.40 10.65 1.35
CA GLY A 40 -19.98 11.00 2.71
C GLY A 40 -18.48 10.78 2.99
N VAL A 41 -17.79 9.99 2.17
CA VAL A 41 -16.35 9.72 2.33
C VAL A 41 -15.48 10.44 1.30
N GLU A 42 -16.04 11.30 0.44
CA GLU A 42 -15.23 11.97 -0.61
C GLU A 42 -14.17 12.92 -0.03
N ALA A 43 -14.44 13.52 1.13
CA ALA A 43 -13.49 14.37 1.85
C ALA A 43 -12.55 13.56 2.77
N ASP A 44 -12.69 12.24 2.86
CA ASP A 44 -11.82 11.42 3.71
C ASP A 44 -10.41 11.35 3.10
N PRO A 45 -9.37 11.81 3.82
CA PRO A 45 -8.00 11.85 3.29
C PRO A 45 -7.46 10.46 2.94
N ARG A 46 -8.01 9.37 3.52
CA ARG A 46 -7.61 7.99 3.19
C ARG A 46 -7.96 7.65 1.75
N LEU A 47 -9.07 8.16 1.23
CA LEU A 47 -9.47 7.95 -0.16
C LEU A 47 -8.49 8.61 -1.14
N GLY A 48 -8.04 9.83 -0.82
CA GLY A 48 -6.96 10.50 -1.55
C GLY A 48 -5.66 9.69 -1.56
N ARG A 49 -5.22 9.21 -0.39
CA ARG A 49 -4.01 8.38 -0.26
C ARG A 49 -4.09 7.08 -1.07
N ILE A 50 -5.25 6.43 -1.11
CA ILE A 50 -5.45 5.24 -1.94
C ILE A 50 -5.26 5.57 -3.43
N ARG A 51 -5.86 6.67 -3.90
CA ARG A 51 -5.74 7.11 -5.31
C ARG A 51 -4.29 7.44 -5.67
N ASP A 52 -3.58 8.17 -4.80
CA ASP A 52 -2.17 8.49 -5.00
C ASP A 52 -1.28 7.23 -5.05
N ALA A 53 -1.55 6.25 -4.17
CA ALA A 53 -0.82 4.99 -4.16
C ALA A 53 -1.03 4.17 -5.45
N LEU A 54 -2.22 4.22 -6.06
CA LEU A 54 -2.47 3.59 -7.37
C LEU A 54 -1.60 4.24 -8.46
N GLU A 55 -1.44 5.55 -8.44
CA GLU A 55 -0.54 6.25 -9.37
C GLU A 55 0.94 5.90 -9.13
N LEU A 56 1.36 5.71 -7.87
CA LEU A 56 2.70 5.21 -7.56
C LEU A 56 2.95 3.81 -8.13
N LEU A 57 1.96 2.92 -8.10
CA LEU A 57 2.08 1.57 -8.68
C LEU A 57 2.25 1.58 -10.21
N ARG A 58 1.74 2.61 -10.90
CA ARG A 58 1.85 2.73 -12.37
C ARG A 58 3.22 3.15 -12.87
N LYS A 59 4.09 3.70 -12.01
CA LYS A 59 5.46 4.09 -12.37
C LYS A 59 6.25 2.87 -12.85
N THR A 60 7.33 3.04 -13.60
CA THR A 60 8.14 1.91 -14.14
C THR A 60 9.40 1.60 -13.35
N ASP A 61 9.62 2.26 -12.22
CA ASP A 61 10.79 2.05 -11.37
C ASP A 61 10.73 0.76 -10.53
N ALA A 62 11.89 0.24 -10.14
CA ALA A 62 12.02 -0.93 -9.27
C ALA A 62 11.77 -0.61 -7.78
N THR A 63 11.17 0.55 -7.47
CA THR A 63 11.01 1.07 -6.11
C THR A 63 9.57 1.30 -5.68
N ARG A 64 8.58 0.91 -6.49
CA ARG A 64 7.14 1.05 -6.20
C ARG A 64 6.75 0.64 -4.79
N ALA A 65 7.25 -0.49 -4.30
CA ALA A 65 6.93 -0.99 -2.96
C ALA A 65 7.38 0.00 -1.87
N ALA A 66 8.60 0.54 -1.99
CA ALA A 66 9.12 1.55 -1.06
C ALA A 66 8.35 2.88 -1.19
N ALA A 67 8.00 3.28 -2.41
CA ALA A 67 7.20 4.48 -2.64
C ALA A 67 5.81 4.38 -2.00
N VAL A 68 5.11 3.25 -2.19
CA VAL A 68 3.80 2.99 -1.57
C VAL A 68 3.94 2.93 -0.04
N GLN A 69 4.95 2.23 0.48
CA GLN A 69 5.21 2.16 1.92
C GLN A 69 5.39 3.55 2.53
N LEU A 70 6.24 4.39 1.92
CA LEU A 70 6.51 5.74 2.42
C LEU A 70 5.27 6.62 2.34
N HIS A 71 4.47 6.49 1.29
CA HIS A 71 3.23 7.24 1.12
C HIS A 71 2.21 6.98 2.24
N PHE A 72 2.16 5.76 2.78
CA PHE A 72 1.31 5.40 3.92
C PHE A 72 1.99 5.55 5.29
N SER A 73 3.27 5.91 5.33
CA SER A 73 3.99 6.07 6.59
C SER A 73 3.72 7.44 7.22
N ASP A 74 3.74 7.50 8.54
CA ASP A 74 3.78 8.78 9.24
C ASP A 74 5.14 9.48 9.00
N PRO A 75 5.18 10.82 9.05
CA PRO A 75 6.44 11.55 9.01
C PRO A 75 7.38 11.07 10.10
N TYR A 76 8.68 11.02 9.79
CA TYR A 76 9.67 10.76 10.82
C TYR A 76 9.63 11.88 11.86
N GLU A 77 9.41 11.52 13.12
CA GLU A 77 9.51 12.43 14.25
C GLU A 77 10.83 12.25 14.99
N GLU A 78 11.62 13.32 15.09
CA GLU A 78 12.79 13.32 15.95
C GLU A 78 12.37 13.10 17.42
N GLY A 79 13.14 12.25 18.12
CA GLY A 79 12.84 11.88 19.50
C GLY A 79 11.59 11.00 19.68
N TRP A 80 11.05 10.35 18.63
CA TRP A 80 9.85 9.51 18.75
C TRP A 80 9.93 8.47 19.90
N ARG A 81 11.12 7.91 20.15
CA ARG A 81 11.34 6.93 21.23
C ARG A 81 11.03 7.47 22.62
N SER A 82 11.31 8.74 22.90
CA SER A 82 11.00 9.35 24.20
C SER A 82 9.54 9.77 24.33
N LYS A 83 8.79 9.79 23.22
CA LYS A 83 7.36 10.14 23.17
C LYS A 83 6.45 8.91 23.22
N LEU A 84 6.98 7.71 22.91
CA LEU A 84 6.20 6.49 23.04
C LEU A 84 5.94 6.21 24.52
N PRO A 85 4.70 5.87 24.89
CA PRO A 85 4.43 5.37 26.23
C PRO A 85 5.25 4.09 26.41
N VAL A 86 6.29 4.17 27.24
CA VAL A 86 6.98 2.96 27.71
C VAL A 86 5.93 2.22 28.51
N ALA A 87 5.42 1.11 27.98
CA ALA A 87 4.58 0.22 28.76
C ALA A 87 5.36 -0.14 30.01
N SER A 88 4.86 0.28 31.17
CA SER A 88 5.39 -0.19 32.46
C SER A 88 5.39 -1.71 32.37
N ARG A 89 6.56 -2.34 32.50
CA ARG A 89 6.60 -3.78 32.77
C ARG A 89 5.74 -3.96 34.01
N LEU A 90 4.66 -4.71 33.88
CA LEU A 90 3.89 -5.18 35.02
C LEU A 90 4.83 -6.07 35.83
N ASP A 91 5.23 -5.56 36.99
CA ASP A 91 5.93 -6.22 38.07
C ASP A 91 5.03 -7.23 38.80
#